data_AF-A0A350LP73-F1
#
_entry.id   AF-A0A350LP73-F1
#
_cell.length_a   1.000
_cell.length_b   1.000
_cell.length_c   1.000
_cell.angle_alpha   90.00
_cell.angle_beta   90.00
_cell.angle_gamma   90.00
#
_symmetry.space_group_name_H-M   'P 1'
#
loop_
_entity.id
_entity.type
_entity.pdbx_description
1 polymer ?
#
loop_
_entity_poly.entity_id
_entity_poly.type
_entity_poly.pdbx_seq_one_letter_code
_entity_poly.pdbx_strand_id
1 'polypeptide(L)' 'NFGAGMTGGMAYIYDPEDRAPALVNGETLVTCPVTEPHWQDELKGLIERHLAETGSRRAADILQYWDR' A
#
# COMPACT_ATOMS: atom_id res chain seq x y z
N ASN A 1 16.05 -2.75 0.57
CA ASN A 1 16.17 -1.50 1.34
C ASN A 1 15.07 -0.51 0.98
N PHE A 2 13.81 -0.93 1.09
CA PHE A 2 12.67 -0.01 0.99
C PHE A 2 12.61 0.87 2.26
N GLY A 3 12.44 2.18 2.08
CA GLY A 3 12.32 3.18 3.15
C GLY A 3 13.59 3.51 3.94
N ALA A 4 14.78 3.19 3.41
CA ALA A 4 16.03 3.69 3.98
C ALA A 4 16.07 5.24 3.88
N GLY A 5 16.10 5.93 5.03
CA GLY A 5 16.10 7.40 5.09
C GLY A 5 14.71 8.05 5.09
N MET A 6 13.63 7.29 5.25
CA MET A 6 12.29 7.86 5.42
C MET A 6 12.13 8.43 6.84
N THR A 7 12.31 9.74 6.99
CA THR A 7 12.19 10.45 8.29
C THR A 7 10.77 10.95 8.59
N GLY A 8 9.85 10.81 7.64
CA GLY A 8 8.43 11.14 7.80
C GLY A 8 7.61 10.81 6.56
N GLY A 9 6.38 10.37 6.76
CA GLY A 9 5.44 9.97 5.69
C GLY A 9 4.81 8.60 5.94
N MET A 10 3.85 8.23 5.10
CA MET A 10 3.19 6.93 5.07
C MET A 10 3.37 6.31 3.69
N ALA A 11 3.56 5.00 3.66
CA ALA A 11 3.63 4.25 2.41
C ALA A 11 2.76 3.00 2.52
N TYR A 12 1.96 2.77 1.50
CA TYR A 12 1.14 1.57 1.37
C TYR A 12 1.85 0.58 0.45
N ILE A 13 1.94 -0.69 0.88
CA ILE A 13 2.59 -1.75 0.11
C ILE A 13 1.55 -2.83 -0.17
N TYR A 14 1.31 -3.09 -1.46
CA TYR A 14 0.54 -4.25 -1.87
C TYR A 14 1.48 -5.44 -2.00
N ASP A 15 1.35 -6.41 -1.10
CA ASP A 15 2.25 -7.56 -0.99
C ASP A 15 1.47 -8.89 -0.91
N PRO A 16 1.04 -9.43 -2.06
CA PRO A 16 0.27 -10.68 -2.11
C PRO A 16 1.13 -11.93 -1.81
N GLU A 17 2.46 -11.80 -1.78
CA GLU A 17 3.41 -12.91 -1.58
C GLU A 17 4.07 -12.90 -0.19
N ASP A 18 3.69 -11.96 0.70
CA ASP A 18 4.28 -11.75 2.03
C ASP A 18 5.81 -11.60 2.04
N ARG A 19 6.33 -10.84 1.07
CA ARG A 19 7.76 -10.59 0.84
C ARG A 19 8.26 -9.27 1.40
N ALA A 20 7.36 -8.34 1.70
CA ALA A 20 7.67 -7.01 2.21
C ALA A 20 8.47 -7.06 3.52
N PRO A 21 8.19 -7.94 4.51
CA PRO A 21 8.97 -7.99 5.75
C PRO A 21 10.46 -8.24 5.52
N ALA A 22 10.83 -8.99 4.47
CA ALA A 22 12.22 -9.28 4.12
C ALA A 22 12.91 -8.15 3.32
N LEU A 23 12.16 -7.17 2.81
CA LEU A 23 12.64 -6.11 1.92
C LEU A 23 12.60 -4.71 2.55
N VAL A 24 11.81 -4.55 3.61
CA VAL A 24 11.67 -3.35 4.43
C VAL A 24 12.80 -3.28 5.46
N ASN A 25 13.37 -2.08 5.65
CA ASN A 25 14.33 -1.87 6.71
C ASN A 25 13.61 -1.72 8.06
N GLY A 26 13.59 -2.79 8.85
CA GLY A 26 12.97 -2.81 10.18
C GLY A 26 13.68 -1.97 11.26
N GLU A 27 14.87 -1.42 11.00
CA GLU A 27 15.56 -0.54 11.97
C GLU A 27 14.92 0.85 12.07
N THR A 28 14.28 1.31 10.99
CA THR A 28 13.73 2.68 10.89
C THR A 28 12.25 2.74 10.54
N LEU A 29 11.62 1.59 10.25
CA LEU A 29 10.25 1.53 9.78
C LEU A 29 9.46 0.52 10.59
N VAL A 30 8.25 0.91 10.97
CA VAL A 30 7.24 0.03 11.54
C VAL A 30 6.27 -0.33 10.43
N THR A 31 6.06 -1.62 10.19
CA THR A 31 5.00 -2.12 9.31
C THR A 31 3.81 -2.53 10.16
N CYS A 32 2.62 -2.06 9.78
CA CYS A 32 1.37 -2.50 10.39
C CYS A 32 0.31 -2.70 9.29
N PRO A 33 -0.62 -3.64 9.48
CA PRO A 33 -1.75 -3.77 8.58
C PRO A 33 -2.63 -2.51 8.64
N VAL A 34 -3.22 -2.13 7.51
CA VAL A 34 -4.11 -0.96 7.42
C VAL A 34 -5.47 -1.33 8.01
N THR A 35 -5.63 -1.11 9.32
CA THR A 35 -6.85 -1.48 10.06
C THR A 35 -7.78 -0.31 10.37
N GLU A 36 -7.29 0.93 10.25
CA GLU A 36 -8.07 2.14 10.56
C GLU A 36 -8.88 2.54 9.31
N PRO A 37 -10.21 2.74 9.41
CA PRO A 37 -11.05 3.08 8.26
C PRO A 37 -10.60 4.30 7.46
N HIS A 38 -10.09 5.35 8.13
CA HIS A 38 -9.55 6.53 7.49
C HIS A 38 -8.41 6.20 6.52
N TRP A 39 -7.49 5.33 6.93
CA TRP A 39 -6.36 4.92 6.10
C TRP A 39 -6.78 3.97 4.98
N GLN A 40 -7.81 3.14 5.22
CA GLN A 40 -8.38 2.31 4.17
C GLN A 40 -9.03 3.16 3.08
N ASP A 41 -9.79 4.18 3.46
CA ASP A 41 -10.44 5.11 2.53
C ASP A 41 -9.42 5.94 1.75
N GLU A 42 -8.37 6.43 2.42
CA GLU A 42 -7.28 7.14 1.74
C GLU A 42 -6.57 6.25 0.70
N LEU A 43 -6.19 5.03 1.09
CA LEU A 43 -5.54 4.07 0.20
C LEU A 43 -6.44 3.73 -0.99
N LYS A 44 -7.71 3.44 -0.75
CA LYS A 44 -8.68 3.14 -1.81
C LYS A 44 -8.81 4.31 -2.78
N GLY A 45 -8.94 5.54 -2.29
CA GLY A 45 -9.01 6.74 -3.12
C GLY A 45 -7.77 6.94 -3.99
N LEU A 46 -6.57 6.65 -3.48
CA LEU A 46 -5.34 6.69 -4.27
C LEU A 46 -5.34 5.66 -5.40
N ILE A 47 -5.84 4.44 -5.15
CA ILE A 47 -5.93 3.37 -6.17
C ILE A 47 -6.97 3.72 -7.22
N GLU A 48 -8.14 4.26 -6.82
CA GLU A 48 -9.19 4.73 -7.74
C GLU A 48 -8.67 5.82 -8.67
N ARG A 49 -7.96 6.81 -8.12
CA ARG A 49 -7.34 7.88 -8.92
C ARG A 49 -6.29 7.31 -9.87
N HIS A 50 -5.44 6.40 -9.40
CA HIS A 50 -4.45 5.75 -10.25
C HIS A 50 -5.09 4.97 -11.40
N LEU A 51 -6.19 4.25 -11.13
CA LEU A 51 -6.97 3.57 -12.17
C LEU A 51 -7.52 4.56 -13.20
N ALA A 52 -8.13 5.66 -12.74
CA ALA A 52 -8.70 6.68 -13.63
C ALA A 52 -7.64 7.35 -14.52
N GLU A 53 -6.45 7.60 -13.97
CA GLU A 53 -5.36 8.27 -14.69
C GLU A 53 -4.61 7.33 -15.65
N THR A 54 -4.51 6.04 -15.34
CA THR A 54 -3.60 5.12 -16.06
C THR A 54 -4.29 3.96 -16.77
N GLY A 55 -5.55 3.65 -16.43
CA GLY A 55 -6.23 2.45 -16.90
C GLY A 55 -5.59 1.14 -16.39
N SER A 56 -4.86 1.19 -15.27
CA SER A 56 -4.14 0.05 -14.71
C SER A 56 -5.08 -1.13 -14.39
N ARG A 57 -4.93 -2.25 -15.12
CA ARG A 57 -5.67 -3.48 -14.86
C ARG A 57 -5.47 -3.98 -13.42
N ARG A 58 -4.25 -3.85 -12.89
CA ARG A 58 -3.93 -4.23 -11.52
C ARG A 58 -4.72 -3.41 -10.50
N ALA A 59 -4.87 -2.10 -10.73
CA ALA A 59 -5.66 -1.25 -9.86
C ALA A 59 -7.15 -1.63 -9.90
N ALA A 60 -7.67 -1.94 -11.09
CA ALA A 60 -9.03 -2.46 -11.24
C ALA A 60 -9.24 -3.78 -10.50
N ASP A 61 -8.29 -4.72 -10.62
CA ASP A 61 -8.35 -6.00 -9.91
C ASP A 61 -8.36 -5.81 -8.38
N ILE A 62 -7.49 -4.94 -7.87
CA ILE A 62 -7.42 -4.65 -6.42
C ILE A 62 -8.74 -4.06 -5.92
N LEU A 63 -9.31 -3.08 -6.64
CA LEU A 63 -10.59 -2.47 -6.26
C LEU A 63 -11.76 -3.44 -6.37
N GLN A 64 -11.75 -4.35 -7.35
CA GLN A 64 -12.78 -5.37 -7.51
C GLN A 64 -12.82 -6.36 -6.34
N TYR A 65 -11.66 -6.69 -5.76
CA TYR A 65 -11.53 -7.68 -4.68
C TYR A 65 -11.13 -7.04 -3.34
N TRP A 66 -11.50 -5.78 -3.10
CA TRP A 66 -11.04 -5.00 -1.95
C TRP A 66 -11.34 -5.63 -0.58
N ASP A 67 -12.50 -6.27 -0.42
CA ASP A 67 -12.95 -6.84 0.86
C ASP A 67 -12.47 -8.29 1.12
N ARG A 68 -11.56 -8.81 0.29
CA ARG A 68 -11.03 -10.17 0.42
C ARG A 68 -9.81 -10.28 1.32
#